data_AF-H0H0T2-F1
#
_entry.id   AF-H0H0T2-F1
#
_cell.length_a   1.000
_cell.length_b   1.000
_cell.length_c   1.000
_cell.angle_alpha   90.00
_cell.angle_beta   90.00
_cell.angle_gamma   90.00
#
_symmetry.space_group_name_H-M   'P 1'
#
loop_
_entity.id
_entity.type
_entity.pdbx_description
1 polymer ?
#
loop_
_entity_poly.entity_id
_entity_poly.type
_entity_poly.pdbx_seq_one_letter_code
_entity_poly.pdbx_strand_id
1 'polypeptide(L)'
;MSRNQDVFPVLDLQELVICLQSCDFALATQENIARPTSDYMVTLYKQIIENFMGISVESLLKSSNQETSEGQLQDENENIYSDTLNVLVLNKICFKFFENIGVQDFNMTDLYKPEAQRTQRLLSAVVNYARFREERMFDCNSFILQMESLLGQLRSKFDDYNLLQQQLKQYEDVDGANIPDEQELQRLEEQNKELEIHLKKLD
;
A
#
# COMPACT_ATOMS: atom_id res chain seq x y z
N MET A 1 -19.59 40.09 -2.84
CA MET A 1 -18.41 40.09 -3.74
C MET A 1 -17.32 39.26 -3.08
N SER A 2 -17.21 37.98 -3.41
CA SER A 2 -16.15 37.13 -2.84
C SER A 2 -14.81 37.54 -3.43
N ARG A 3 -14.01 38.28 -2.67
CA ARG A 3 -12.60 38.48 -2.99
C ARG A 3 -11.87 37.20 -2.63
N ASN A 4 -11.79 36.26 -3.57
CA ASN A 4 -10.98 35.07 -3.40
C ASN A 4 -9.51 35.49 -3.44
N GLN A 5 -8.79 35.30 -2.34
CA GLN A 5 -7.35 35.60 -2.23
C GLN A 5 -6.49 34.40 -2.60
N ASP A 6 -7.11 33.22 -2.75
CA ASP A 6 -6.43 31.98 -3.07
C ASP A 6 -6.29 31.77 -4.59
N VAL A 7 -5.28 31.00 -4.97
CA VAL A 7 -4.99 30.64 -6.37
C VAL A 7 -5.99 29.61 -6.91
N PHE A 8 -6.73 28.93 -6.04
CA PHE A 8 -7.72 27.91 -6.37
C PHE A 8 -9.17 28.40 -6.14
N PRO A 9 -10.15 27.88 -6.89
CA PRO A 9 -11.55 28.21 -6.67
C PRO A 9 -12.05 27.59 -5.35
N VAL A 10 -12.85 28.35 -4.60
CA VAL A 10 -13.59 27.82 -3.45
C VAL A 10 -14.89 27.22 -3.99
N LEU A 11 -15.10 25.93 -3.74
CA LEU A 11 -16.26 25.18 -4.23
C LEU A 11 -17.43 25.28 -3.25
N ASP A 12 -18.64 25.17 -3.79
CA ASP A 12 -19.84 25.04 -2.97
C ASP A 12 -19.82 23.70 -2.22
N LEU A 13 -20.38 23.70 -1.01
CA LEU A 13 -20.34 22.55 -0.10
C LEU A 13 -20.85 21.25 -0.74
N GLN A 14 -21.88 21.32 -1.58
CA GLN A 14 -22.44 20.14 -2.25
C GLN A 14 -21.48 19.60 -3.32
N GLU A 15 -20.91 20.48 -4.15
CA GLU A 15 -19.92 20.09 -5.17
C GLU A 15 -18.66 19.52 -4.51
N LEU A 16 -18.21 20.15 -3.43
CA LEU A 16 -17.06 19.72 -2.65
C LEU A 16 -17.22 18.28 -2.14
N VAL A 17 -18.37 17.95 -1.55
CA VAL A 17 -18.67 16.61 -1.04
C VAL A 17 -18.66 15.58 -2.17
N ILE A 18 -19.30 15.88 -3.31
CA ILE A 18 -19.34 14.99 -4.46
C ILE A 18 -17.92 14.69 -4.97
N CYS A 19 -17.09 15.72 -5.09
CA CYS A 19 -15.71 15.57 -5.55
C CYS A 19 -14.87 14.76 -4.57
N LEU A 20 -15.00 15.01 -3.26
CA LEU A 20 -14.28 14.26 -2.24
C LEU A 20 -14.69 12.78 -2.21
N GLN A 21 -15.99 12.49 -2.32
CA GLN A 21 -16.49 11.12 -2.40
C GLN A 21 -16.01 10.40 -3.68
N SER A 22 -15.88 11.13 -4.79
CA SER A 22 -15.32 10.60 -6.04
C SER A 22 -13.81 10.30 -5.95
N CYS A 23 -13.12 10.89 -4.96
CA CYS A 23 -11.71 10.61 -4.66
C CYS A 23 -11.53 9.52 -3.57
N ASP A 24 -12.55 8.68 -3.37
CA ASP A 24 -12.61 7.62 -2.36
C ASP A 24 -12.64 8.08 -0.88
N PHE A 25 -12.94 9.35 -0.63
CA PHE A 25 -13.13 9.87 0.73
C PHE A 25 -14.58 9.73 1.19
N ALA A 26 -15.02 8.49 1.45
CA ALA A 26 -16.40 8.17 1.83
C ALA A 26 -16.89 8.88 3.12
N LEU A 27 -15.96 9.28 3.99
CA LEU A 27 -16.27 10.01 5.23
C LEU A 27 -16.70 11.47 4.96
N ALA A 28 -16.44 12.01 3.76
CA ALA A 28 -16.84 13.36 3.38
C ALA A 28 -18.36 13.45 3.22
N THR A 29 -19.04 14.06 4.20
CA THR A 29 -20.48 14.32 4.13
C THR A 29 -20.76 15.80 4.33
N GLN A 30 -21.88 16.28 3.79
CA GLN A 30 -22.28 17.68 3.88
C GLN A 30 -22.44 18.14 5.33
N GLU A 31 -22.98 17.28 6.20
CA GLU A 31 -23.18 17.57 7.62
C GLU A 31 -21.84 17.73 8.36
N ASN A 32 -20.93 16.77 8.18
CA ASN A 32 -19.64 16.77 8.88
C ASN A 32 -18.73 17.92 8.42
N ILE A 33 -18.82 18.34 7.15
CA ILE A 33 -18.05 19.50 6.65
C ILE A 33 -18.71 20.83 7.03
N ALA A 34 -20.05 20.89 7.13
CA ALA A 34 -20.76 22.08 7.62
C ALA A 34 -20.54 22.31 9.12
N ARG A 35 -20.38 21.25 9.90
CA ARG A 35 -20.10 21.27 11.34
C ARG A 35 -18.90 20.39 11.66
N PRO A 36 -17.68 20.85 11.31
CA PRO A 36 -16.49 20.05 11.47
C PRO A 36 -16.19 19.85 12.96
N THR A 37 -15.95 18.59 13.34
CA THR A 37 -15.43 18.22 14.66
C THR A 37 -13.95 17.90 14.56
N SER A 38 -13.21 18.08 15.66
CA SER A 38 -11.76 17.83 15.71
C SER A 38 -11.41 16.42 15.25
N ASP A 39 -12.05 15.42 15.85
CA ASP A 39 -11.77 13.99 15.57
C ASP A 39 -12.06 13.62 14.12
N TYR A 40 -13.13 14.22 13.56
CA TYR A 40 -13.49 14.04 12.17
C TYR A 40 -12.43 14.63 11.24
N MET A 41 -12.02 15.89 11.46
CA MET A 41 -11.05 16.57 10.61
C MET A 41 -9.67 15.92 10.68
N VAL A 42 -9.24 15.47 11.86
CA VAL A 42 -8.00 14.72 12.04
C VAL A 42 -8.03 13.44 11.21
N THR A 43 -9.12 12.68 11.29
CA THR A 43 -9.29 11.44 10.50
C THR A 43 -9.29 11.73 9.00
N LEU A 44 -10.05 12.74 8.57
CA LEU A 44 -10.18 13.10 7.17
C LEU A 44 -8.85 13.57 6.57
N TYR A 45 -8.12 14.46 7.25
CA TYR A 45 -6.82 14.93 6.76
C TYR A 45 -5.76 13.83 6.74
N LYS A 46 -5.76 12.91 7.71
CA LYS A 46 -4.90 11.72 7.66
C LYS A 46 -5.18 10.92 6.39
N GLN A 47 -6.45 10.59 6.12
CA GLN A 47 -6.81 9.85 4.90
C GLN A 47 -6.40 10.57 3.62
N ILE A 48 -6.61 11.89 3.54
CA ILE A 48 -6.19 12.69 2.37
C ILE A 48 -4.68 12.62 2.17
N ILE A 49 -3.91 12.82 3.24
CA ILE A 49 -2.44 12.80 3.18
C ILE A 49 -1.93 11.42 2.80
N GLU A 50 -2.47 10.36 3.40
CA GLU A 50 -2.06 8.98 3.10
C GLU A 50 -2.36 8.63 1.64
N ASN A 51 -3.53 9.02 1.12
CA ASN A 51 -3.93 8.76 -0.26
C ASN A 51 -3.11 9.59 -1.28
N PHE A 52 -2.82 10.86 -0.99
CA PHE A 52 -2.18 11.76 -1.95
C PHE A 52 -0.67 11.80 -1.88
N MET A 53 -0.07 11.54 -0.71
CA MET A 53 1.38 11.45 -0.55
C MET A 53 1.90 10.01 -0.61
N GLY A 54 1.04 9.00 -0.47
CA GLY A 54 1.44 7.59 -0.49
C GLY A 54 2.31 7.18 0.71
N ILE A 55 2.19 7.91 1.83
CA ILE A 55 2.95 7.68 3.07
C ILE A 55 1.99 7.26 4.19
N SER A 56 2.44 6.42 5.11
CA SER A 56 1.67 6.14 6.34
C SER A 56 2.01 7.19 7.39
N VAL A 57 1.00 7.93 7.86
CA VAL A 57 1.17 8.93 8.92
C VAL A 57 1.63 8.25 10.20
N GLU A 58 1.09 7.06 10.50
CA GLU A 58 1.49 6.27 11.67
C GLU A 58 2.97 5.84 11.61
N SER A 59 3.47 5.47 10.43
CA SER A 59 4.89 5.14 10.26
C SER A 59 5.79 6.34 10.53
N LEU A 60 5.41 7.54 10.08
CA LEU A 60 6.16 8.76 10.33
C LEU A 60 6.17 9.15 11.81
N LEU A 61 5.05 8.98 12.49
CA LEU A 61 4.96 9.22 13.94
C LEU A 61 5.86 8.24 14.71
N LYS A 62 5.86 6.97 14.34
CA LYS A 62 6.75 5.95 14.94
C LYS A 62 8.22 6.29 14.73
N SER A 63 8.62 6.66 13.52
CA SER A 63 9.99 7.06 13.23
C SER A 63 10.40 8.36 13.92
N SER A 64 9.47 9.30 14.13
CA SER A 64 9.74 10.55 14.87
C SER A 64 10.04 10.30 16.35
N ASN A 65 9.50 9.22 16.91
CA ASN A 65 9.68 8.85 18.33
C ASN A 65 10.82 7.83 18.51
N GLN A 66 11.53 7.45 17.44
CA GLN A 66 12.70 6.58 17.52
C GLN A 66 13.95 7.42 17.69
N GLU A 67 14.37 7.60 18.94
CA GLU A 67 15.72 8.10 19.23
C GLU A 67 16.76 7.00 18.97
N THR A 68 18.00 7.41 18.66
CA THR A 68 19.15 6.53 18.43
C THR A 68 19.43 5.67 19.66
N SER A 69 18.81 4.50 19.72
CA SER A 69 19.05 3.49 20.75
C SER A 69 20.38 2.76 20.51
N GLU A 70 21.49 3.43 20.84
CA GLU A 70 22.76 2.77 21.16
C GLU A 70 23.29 3.09 22.57
N GLY A 71 22.52 3.76 23.45
CA GLY A 71 22.90 3.74 24.87
C GLY A 71 22.45 4.88 25.77
N GLN A 72 21.26 5.46 25.60
CA GLN A 72 20.79 6.49 26.55
C GLN A 72 19.46 6.12 27.21
N LEU A 73 19.53 6.20 28.54
CA LEU A 73 18.53 6.17 29.60
C LEU A 73 17.09 6.39 29.09
N GLN A 74 16.22 5.41 29.33
CA GLN A 74 14.77 5.59 29.29
C GLN A 74 14.40 6.67 30.31
N ASP A 75 14.28 7.91 29.83
CA ASP A 75 13.86 9.03 30.64
C ASP A 75 12.33 8.91 30.79
N GLU A 76 11.84 8.72 32.02
CA GLU A 76 10.40 8.59 32.33
C GLU A 76 9.57 9.81 31.84
N ASN A 77 10.26 10.90 31.47
CA ASN A 77 9.73 12.12 30.88
C ASN A 77 9.33 12.01 29.40
N GLU A 78 9.85 11.02 28.65
CA GLU A 78 9.62 10.88 27.20
C GLU A 78 8.15 10.59 26.88
N ASN A 79 7.45 9.91 27.78
CA ASN A 79 6.05 9.52 27.60
C ASN A 79 5.07 10.70 27.78
N ILE A 80 5.39 11.69 28.62
CA ILE A 80 4.51 12.84 28.92
C ILE A 80 4.35 13.75 27.69
N TYR A 81 5.40 13.89 26.89
CA TYR A 81 5.38 14.75 25.70
C TYR A 81 4.98 13.99 24.42
N SER A 82 4.90 12.66 24.46
CA SER A 82 4.65 11.82 23.29
C SER A 82 3.36 12.23 22.54
N ASP A 83 2.26 12.44 23.27
CA ASP A 83 0.99 12.88 22.69
C ASP A 83 1.12 14.28 22.05
N THR A 84 1.79 15.21 22.73
CA THR A 84 1.96 16.58 22.22
C THR A 84 2.84 16.60 20.96
N LEU A 85 3.90 15.79 20.94
CA LEU A 85 4.79 15.63 19.80
C LEU A 85 4.06 15.00 18.62
N ASN A 86 3.29 13.94 18.84
CA ASN A 86 2.50 13.30 17.79
C ASN A 86 1.54 14.29 17.10
N VAL A 87 0.93 15.16 17.91
CA VAL A 87 0.04 16.22 17.45
C VAL A 87 0.80 17.26 16.61
N LEU A 88 1.95 17.73 17.08
CA LEU A 88 2.79 18.70 16.36
C LEU A 88 3.33 18.14 15.04
N VAL A 89 3.74 16.87 15.03
CA VAL A 89 4.22 16.19 13.83
C VAL A 89 3.09 16.07 12.81
N LEU A 90 1.89 15.64 13.22
CA LEU A 90 0.73 15.60 12.33
C LEU A 90 0.45 16.99 11.73
N ASN A 91 0.43 18.03 12.56
CA ASN A 91 0.23 19.39 12.09
C ASN A 91 1.30 19.82 11.08
N LYS A 92 2.56 19.45 11.31
CA LYS A 92 3.66 19.75 10.40
C LYS A 92 3.53 19.04 9.05
N ILE A 93 3.10 17.77 9.06
CA ILE A 93 2.83 16.98 7.85
C ILE A 93 1.71 17.65 7.06
N CYS A 94 0.58 17.96 7.71
CA CYS A 94 -0.53 18.67 7.07
C CYS A 94 -0.08 20.03 6.51
N PHE A 95 0.67 20.81 7.28
CA PHE A 95 1.19 22.11 6.85
C PHE A 95 2.00 22.00 5.57
N LYS A 96 2.92 21.03 5.49
CA LYS A 96 3.74 20.82 4.29
C LYS A 96 2.94 20.35 3.09
N PHE A 97 1.95 19.49 3.31
CA PHE A 97 1.03 19.08 2.24
C PHE A 97 0.22 20.28 1.71
N PHE A 98 -0.36 21.08 2.60
CA PHE A 98 -1.16 22.26 2.24
C PHE A 98 -0.33 23.35 1.54
N GLU A 99 0.92 23.54 1.97
CA GLU A 99 1.87 24.45 1.32
C GLU A 99 2.09 24.07 -0.16
N ASN A 100 2.21 22.77 -0.45
CA ASN A 100 2.41 22.27 -1.82
C ASN A 100 1.19 22.46 -2.73
N ILE A 101 -0.02 22.51 -2.16
CA ILE A 101 -1.28 22.69 -2.94
C ILE A 101 -1.80 24.14 -2.92
N GLY A 102 -0.99 25.08 -2.42
CA GLY A 102 -1.27 26.52 -2.51
C GLY A 102 -1.89 27.17 -1.27
N VAL A 103 -1.89 26.49 -0.12
CA VAL A 103 -2.35 27.04 1.17
C VAL A 103 -1.16 27.24 2.09
N GLN A 104 -0.84 28.49 2.43
CA GLN A 104 0.35 28.82 3.24
C GLN A 104 0.06 28.96 4.74
N ASP A 105 -1.20 29.01 5.14
CA ASP A 105 -1.62 29.42 6.49
C ASP A 105 -2.26 28.29 7.32
N PHE A 106 -2.04 27.01 6.96
CA PHE A 106 -2.53 25.87 7.74
C PHE A 106 -1.97 25.88 9.17
N ASN A 107 -2.81 25.64 10.18
CA ASN A 107 -2.37 25.70 11.58
C ASN A 107 -3.16 24.73 12.48
N MET A 108 -2.87 24.71 13.79
CA MET A 108 -3.50 23.79 14.75
C MET A 108 -5.01 23.95 14.89
N THR A 109 -5.56 25.15 14.66
CA THR A 109 -7.01 25.36 14.73
C THR A 109 -7.73 24.57 13.65
N ASP A 110 -7.11 24.33 12.50
CA ASP A 110 -7.69 23.51 11.43
C ASP A 110 -7.88 22.05 11.82
N LEU A 111 -7.14 21.58 12.83
CA LEU A 111 -7.25 20.23 13.38
C LEU A 111 -8.17 20.20 14.59
N TYR A 112 -7.97 21.08 15.57
CA TYR A 112 -8.62 20.97 16.89
C TYR A 112 -9.82 21.89 17.10
N LYS A 113 -9.91 22.97 16.34
CA LYS A 113 -11.03 23.93 16.39
C LYS A 113 -11.42 24.35 14.97
N PRO A 114 -11.82 23.39 14.12
CA PRO A 114 -12.06 23.66 12.72
C PRO A 114 -13.26 24.59 12.54
N GLU A 115 -13.12 25.56 11.63
CA GLU A 115 -14.19 26.48 11.25
C GLU A 115 -14.75 26.08 9.89
N ALA A 116 -16.08 26.01 9.74
CA ALA A 116 -16.73 25.49 8.52
C ALA A 116 -16.25 26.17 7.23
N GLN A 117 -16.11 27.51 7.23
CA GLN A 117 -15.65 28.27 6.07
C GLN A 117 -14.19 27.97 5.72
N ARG A 118 -13.34 27.83 6.75
CA ARG A 118 -11.93 27.54 6.59
C ARG A 118 -11.70 26.10 6.12
N THR A 119 -12.43 25.14 6.70
CA THR A 119 -12.45 23.75 6.25
C THR A 119 -12.87 23.63 4.78
N GLN A 120 -13.92 24.35 4.35
CA GLN A 120 -14.34 24.36 2.96
C GLN A 120 -13.26 24.90 2.02
N ARG A 121 -12.56 25.97 2.39
CA ARG A 121 -11.42 26.52 1.64
C ARG A 121 -10.30 25.49 1.50
N LEU A 122 -9.90 24.86 2.61
CA LEU A 122 -8.83 23.84 2.63
C LEU A 122 -9.18 22.64 1.75
N LEU A 123 -10.39 22.10 1.90
CA LEU A 123 -10.85 20.97 1.09
C LEU A 123 -11.03 21.35 -0.39
N SER A 124 -11.35 22.61 -0.70
CA SER A 124 -11.39 23.09 -2.08
C SER A 124 -10.00 23.05 -2.73
N ALA A 125 -8.95 23.39 -1.98
CA ALA A 125 -7.57 23.24 -2.44
C ALA A 125 -7.23 21.76 -2.74
N VAL A 126 -7.68 20.85 -1.87
CA VAL A 126 -7.50 19.39 -2.04
C VAL A 126 -8.18 18.90 -3.31
N VAL A 127 -9.43 19.31 -3.55
CA VAL A 127 -10.17 18.92 -4.77
C VAL A 127 -9.53 19.52 -6.02
N ASN A 128 -9.07 20.76 -5.95
CA ASN A 128 -8.36 21.39 -7.08
C ASN A 128 -7.08 20.62 -7.43
N TYR A 129 -6.30 20.20 -6.43
CA TYR A 129 -5.14 19.35 -6.64
C TYR A 129 -5.53 17.97 -7.20
N ALA A 130 -6.60 17.35 -6.69
CA ALA A 130 -7.08 16.06 -7.18
C ALA A 130 -7.45 16.11 -8.66
N ARG A 131 -8.16 17.17 -9.10
CA ARG A 131 -8.47 17.39 -10.52
C ARG A 131 -7.21 17.56 -11.37
N PHE A 132 -6.26 18.37 -10.90
CA PHE A 132 -4.97 18.54 -11.59
C PHE A 132 -4.20 17.22 -11.71
N ARG A 133 -4.19 16.41 -10.64
CA ARG A 133 -3.56 15.08 -10.64
C ARG A 133 -4.19 14.15 -11.67
N GLU A 134 -5.52 14.16 -11.77
CA GLU A 134 -6.25 13.32 -12.74
C GLU A 134 -5.95 13.72 -14.19
N GLU A 135 -5.88 15.02 -14.47
CA GLU A 135 -5.50 15.51 -15.81
C GLU A 135 -4.07 15.12 -16.18
N ARG A 136 -3.15 15.09 -15.20
CA ARG A 136 -1.76 14.65 -15.39
C ARG A 136 -1.61 13.12 -15.43
N MET A 137 -2.55 12.36 -14.87
CA MET A 137 -2.49 10.89 -14.89
C MET A 137 -2.49 10.33 -16.31
N PHE A 138 -3.14 11.03 -17.25
CA PHE A 138 -3.09 10.66 -18.66
C PHE A 138 -1.65 10.61 -19.22
N ASP A 139 -0.79 11.55 -18.79
CA ASP A 139 0.61 11.59 -19.20
C ASP A 139 1.41 10.39 -18.65
N CYS A 140 0.96 9.81 -17.54
CA CYS A 140 1.60 8.68 -16.86
C CYS A 140 1.10 7.30 -17.34
N ASN A 141 0.04 7.25 -18.15
CA ASN A 141 -0.58 5.99 -18.58
C ASN A 141 0.41 5.01 -19.24
N SER A 142 1.41 5.51 -19.99
CA SER A 142 2.42 4.65 -20.61
C SER A 142 3.23 3.88 -19.56
N PHE A 143 3.57 4.53 -18.44
CA PHE A 143 4.31 3.88 -17.35
C PHE A 143 3.44 2.85 -16.62
N ILE A 144 2.15 3.16 -16.43
CA ILE A 144 1.19 2.24 -15.81
C ILE A 144 1.05 0.97 -16.67
N LEU A 145 0.83 1.11 -17.98
CA LEU A 145 0.72 -0.03 -18.89
C LEU A 145 2.00 -0.86 -18.94
N GLN A 146 3.17 -0.22 -18.91
CA GLN A 146 4.45 -0.93 -18.87
C GLN A 146 4.61 -1.72 -17.57
N MET A 147 4.25 -1.11 -16.43
CA MET A 147 4.27 -1.77 -15.12
C MET A 147 3.32 -2.97 -15.09
N GLU A 148 2.08 -2.83 -15.58
CA GLU A 148 1.10 -3.92 -15.64
C GLU A 148 1.59 -5.07 -16.53
N SER A 149 2.18 -4.76 -17.68
CA SER A 149 2.78 -5.76 -18.57
C SER A 149 3.90 -6.54 -17.86
N LEU A 150 4.81 -5.84 -17.17
CA LEU A 150 5.91 -6.47 -16.43
C LEU A 150 5.40 -7.36 -15.28
N LEU A 151 4.40 -6.89 -14.53
CA LEU A 151 3.76 -7.68 -13.47
C LEU A 151 3.05 -8.91 -14.03
N GLY A 152 2.38 -8.79 -15.18
CA GLY A 152 1.77 -9.91 -15.88
C GLY A 152 2.80 -10.96 -16.32
N GLN A 153 3.94 -10.53 -16.86
CA GLN A 153 5.04 -11.42 -17.22
C GLN A 153 5.62 -12.12 -15.99
N LEU A 154 5.85 -11.38 -14.90
CA LEU A 154 6.35 -11.94 -13.65
C LEU A 154 5.41 -13.02 -13.11
N ARG A 155 4.10 -12.76 -13.12
CA ARG A 155 3.08 -13.72 -12.69
C ARG A 155 3.07 -14.97 -13.56
N SER A 156 3.09 -14.82 -14.88
CA SER A 156 3.16 -15.96 -15.81
C SER A 156 4.40 -16.80 -15.57
N LYS A 157 5.57 -16.17 -15.35
CA LYS A 157 6.81 -16.89 -15.04
C LYS A 157 6.75 -17.62 -13.71
N PHE A 158 6.09 -17.05 -12.71
CA PHE A 158 5.89 -17.69 -11.43
C PHE A 158 4.96 -18.91 -11.55
N ASP A 159 3.88 -18.80 -12.32
CA ASP A 159 2.95 -19.90 -12.59
C ASP A 159 3.64 -21.02 -13.37
N ASP A 160 4.42 -20.70 -14.41
CA ASP A 160 5.24 -21.66 -15.16
C ASP A 160 6.25 -22.37 -14.26
N TYR A 161 6.93 -21.62 -13.39
CA TYR A 161 7.90 -22.17 -12.44
C TYR A 161 7.24 -23.17 -11.47
N ASN A 162 6.09 -22.81 -10.92
CA ASN A 162 5.34 -23.69 -10.01
C ASN A 162 4.85 -24.95 -10.72
N LEU A 163 4.37 -24.83 -11.96
CA LEU A 163 3.96 -25.98 -12.76
C LEU A 163 5.14 -26.92 -13.03
N LEU A 164 6.29 -26.36 -13.41
CA LEU A 164 7.49 -27.16 -13.68
C LEU A 164 8.03 -27.83 -12.42
N GLN A 165 8.00 -27.15 -11.27
CA GLN A 165 8.32 -27.75 -9.98
C GLN A 165 7.38 -28.91 -9.62
N GLN A 166 6.08 -28.75 -9.87
CA GLN A 166 5.10 -29.82 -9.63
C GLN A 166 5.36 -31.02 -10.54
N GLN A 167 5.69 -30.79 -11.81
CA GLN A 167 6.06 -31.85 -12.75
C GLN A 167 7.35 -32.56 -12.32
N LEU A 168 8.39 -31.82 -11.94
CA LEU A 168 9.65 -32.41 -11.43
C LEU A 168 9.39 -33.32 -10.23
N LYS A 169 8.56 -32.87 -9.28
CA LYS A 169 8.18 -33.68 -8.13
C LYS A 169 7.43 -34.96 -8.53
N GLN A 170 6.51 -34.88 -9.50
CA GLN A 170 5.82 -36.06 -10.03
C GLN A 170 6.79 -37.04 -10.71
N TYR A 171 7.78 -36.54 -11.46
CA TYR A 171 8.81 -37.39 -12.06
C TYR A 171 9.71 -38.04 -11.00
N GLU A 172 10.11 -37.32 -9.95
CA GLU A 172 10.86 -37.89 -8.82
C GLU A 172 10.04 -38.95 -8.07
N ASP A 173 8.74 -38.74 -7.88
CA ASP A 173 7.85 -39.72 -7.25
C ASP A 173 7.65 -40.96 -8.14
N VAL A 174 7.62 -40.80 -9.47
CA VAL A 174 7.50 -41.90 -10.44
C VAL A 174 8.80 -42.68 -10.61
N ASP A 175 9.96 -42.01 -10.68
CA ASP A 175 11.26 -42.70 -10.69
C ASP A 175 11.52 -43.38 -9.34
N GLY A 176 11.15 -42.76 -8.22
CA GLY A 176 11.19 -43.39 -6.90
C GLY A 176 10.33 -44.65 -6.78
N ALA A 177 9.22 -44.72 -7.53
CA ALA A 177 8.33 -45.90 -7.58
C ALA A 177 8.72 -46.93 -8.66
N ASN A 178 9.54 -46.55 -9.65
CA ASN A 178 10.03 -47.43 -10.73
C ASN A 178 11.45 -47.95 -10.48
N ILE A 179 12.11 -47.59 -9.38
CA ILE A 179 13.26 -48.34 -8.88
C ILE A 179 12.70 -49.71 -8.47
N PRO A 180 13.03 -50.81 -9.18
CA PRO A 180 12.63 -52.13 -8.71
C PRO A 180 13.24 -52.28 -7.32
N ASP A 181 12.46 -52.73 -6.35
CA ASP A 181 13.02 -53.09 -5.04
C ASP A 181 14.26 -53.96 -5.28
N GLU A 182 15.33 -53.74 -4.53
CA GLU A 182 16.60 -54.47 -4.70
C GLU A 182 16.39 -56.00 -4.71
N GLN A 183 15.34 -56.46 -4.03
CA GLN A 183 14.87 -57.85 -4.02
C GLN A 183 14.21 -58.31 -5.33
N GLU A 184 13.47 -57.45 -6.02
CA GLU A 184 12.84 -57.74 -7.30
C GLU A 184 13.87 -57.79 -8.42
N LEU A 185 14.87 -56.90 -8.37
CA LEU A 185 16.08 -56.96 -9.22
C LEU A 185 16.84 -58.28 -9.05
N GLN A 186 17.09 -58.71 -7.81
CA GLN A 186 17.77 -59.99 -7.53
C GLN A 186 16.97 -61.20 -8.03
N ARG A 187 15.64 -61.20 -7.87
CA ARG A 187 14.78 -62.28 -8.40
C ARG A 187 14.80 -62.33 -9.93
N LEU A 188 14.75 -61.18 -10.60
CA LEU A 188 14.81 -61.09 -12.05
C LEU A 188 16.19 -61.52 -12.59
N GLU A 189 17.27 -61.22 -11.87
CA GLU A 189 18.62 -61.72 -12.20
C GLU A 189 18.74 -63.24 -12.02
N GLU A 190 18.21 -63.80 -10.92
CA GLU A 190 18.19 -65.26 -10.72
C GLU A 190 17.36 -65.97 -11.79
N GLN A 191 16.18 -65.45 -12.12
CA GLN A 191 15.34 -66.01 -13.18
C GLN A 191 16.01 -65.93 -14.56
N ASN A 192 16.68 -64.82 -14.89
CA ASN A 192 17.45 -64.73 -16.14
C ASN A 192 18.60 -65.74 -16.16
N LYS A 193 19.30 -65.90 -15.04
CA LYS A 193 20.42 -66.84 -14.93
C LYS A 193 19.95 -68.29 -15.05
N GLU A 194 18.80 -68.63 -14.48
CA GLU A 194 18.18 -69.94 -14.67
C GLU A 194 17.76 -70.17 -16.12
N LEU A 195 17.13 -69.17 -16.75
CA LEU A 195 16.76 -69.23 -18.16
C LEU A 195 17.97 -69.39 -19.09
N GLU A 196 19.08 -68.70 -18.82
CA GLU A 196 20.35 -68.88 -19.55
C GLU A 196 20.92 -70.29 -19.40
N ILE A 197 20.85 -70.86 -18.19
CA ILE A 197 21.29 -72.24 -17.92
C ILE A 197 20.38 -73.23 -18.66
N HIS A 198 19.08 -72.97 -18.71
CA HIS A 198 18.13 -73.78 -19.47
C HIS A 198 18.37 -73.69 -20.97
N LEU A 199 18.61 -72.49 -21.52
CA LEU A 199 18.96 -72.30 -22.93
C LEU A 199 20.26 -73.03 -23.30
N LYS A 200 21.29 -72.95 -22.46
CA LYS A 200 22.56 -73.68 -22.64
C LYS A 200 22.45 -75.21 -22.54
N LYS A 201 21.35 -75.73 -22.00
CA LYS A 201 21.07 -77.17 -21.94
C LYS A 201 20.25 -77.66 -23.13
N LEU A 202 19.70 -76.76 -23.94
CA LEU A 202 18.94 -77.07 -25.15
C LEU A 202 19.79 -76.98 -26.44
N ASP A 203 20.98 -76.39 -26.38
CA ASP A 203 22.06 -76.49 -27.38
C ASP A 203 23.03 -77.64 -27.06
#